data_AF-A0AAN8GD27-F1
#
_entry.id   AF-A0AAN8GD27-F1
#
_cell.length_a   1.000
_cell.length_b   1.000
_cell.length_c   1.000
_cell.angle_alpha   90.00
_cell.angle_beta   90.00
_cell.angle_gamma   90.00
#
_symmetry.space_group_name_H-M   'P 1'
#
loop_
_entity.id
_entity.type
_entity.pdbx_description
1 polymer ?
#
loop_
_entity_poly.entity_id
_entity_poly.type
_entity_poly.pdbx_seq_one_letter_code
_entity_poly.pdbx_strand_id
1 'polypeptide(L)'
;MVNFGIQSVSNDSKLYGVEAIVSDSFNICEKYLPHDMNLQDYEHLADIKLPDVEIKEISILIGKDVDEVHDIYEFRKSPNPEKPLHGILGPLGWVITGSYGEPVMNKEINVNYIDSNHDYDLNDMVKKFWKMEDSGINKSNVSDKSLSIEDKRAIDIMEKTTVLSGGHYETGLLWKNNNGKLPNNNLKPNID
;
A
#
# COMPACT_ATOMS: atom_id res chain seq x y z
N MET A 1 3.69 -21.77 -16.34
CA MET A 1 4.62 -20.63 -16.43
C MET A 1 5.11 -20.57 -17.86
N VAL A 2 5.02 -19.40 -18.49
CA VAL A 2 5.47 -19.18 -19.87
C VAL A 2 6.54 -18.09 -19.87
N ASN A 3 7.42 -18.13 -20.85
CA ASN A 3 8.44 -17.11 -21.04
C ASN A 3 8.25 -16.51 -22.44
N PHE A 4 8.13 -15.19 -22.51
CA PHE A 4 8.00 -14.48 -23.77
C PHE A 4 8.72 -13.13 -23.73
N GLY A 5 8.90 -12.54 -24.91
CA GLY A 5 9.40 -11.18 -25.07
C GLY A 5 8.28 -10.21 -25.39
N ILE A 6 8.41 -8.98 -24.91
CA ILE A 6 7.51 -7.87 -25.20
C ILE A 6 8.33 -6.76 -25.88
N GLN A 7 7.74 -6.12 -26.87
CA GLN A 7 8.43 -5.12 -27.66
C GLN A 7 7.46 -4.03 -28.09
N SER A 8 7.94 -2.77 -28.12
CA SER A 8 7.20 -1.67 -28.76
C SER A 8 7.00 -1.93 -30.25
N VAL A 9 5.84 -1.53 -30.78
CA VAL A 9 5.52 -1.59 -32.21
C VAL A 9 6.54 -0.81 -33.06
N SER A 10 7.13 0.27 -32.54
CA SER A 10 8.18 1.04 -33.22
C SER A 10 9.54 0.34 -33.24
N ASN A 11 9.66 -0.78 -32.52
CA ASN A 11 10.88 -1.55 -32.29
C ASN A 11 11.98 -0.88 -31.44
N ASP A 12 11.71 0.27 -30.83
CA ASP A 12 12.72 1.03 -30.09
C ASP A 12 13.03 0.49 -28.68
N SER A 13 12.14 -0.33 -28.13
CA SER A 13 12.27 -0.94 -26.81
C SER A 13 11.89 -2.42 -26.86
N LYS A 14 12.61 -3.23 -26.08
CA LYS A 14 12.39 -4.67 -25.99
C LYS A 14 12.70 -5.18 -24.59
N LEU A 15 11.86 -6.09 -24.13
CA LEU A 15 12.05 -6.87 -22.93
C LEU A 15 12.00 -8.33 -23.29
N TYR A 16 13.00 -9.08 -22.83
CA TYR A 16 13.13 -10.51 -23.07
C TYR A 16 13.14 -11.24 -21.74
N GLY A 17 12.69 -12.49 -21.75
CA GLY A 17 12.80 -13.33 -20.56
C GLY A 17 11.73 -13.04 -19.51
N VAL A 18 10.60 -12.42 -19.88
CA VAL A 18 9.53 -12.11 -18.93
C VAL A 18 8.84 -13.42 -18.56
N GLU A 19 9.02 -13.84 -17.31
CA GLU A 19 8.27 -14.96 -16.74
C GLU A 19 6.83 -14.52 -16.47
N ALA A 20 5.87 -15.30 -16.96
CA ALA A 20 4.47 -14.99 -16.80
C ALA A 20 3.65 -16.20 -16.36
N ILE A 21 2.56 -15.87 -15.68
CA ILE A 21 1.52 -16.82 -15.28
C ILE A 21 0.40 -16.75 -16.32
N VAL A 22 -0.10 -17.91 -16.72
CA VAL A 22 -1.22 -18.02 -17.66
C VAL A 22 -2.50 -18.05 -16.84
N SER A 23 -3.45 -17.19 -17.19
CA SER A 23 -4.82 -17.21 -16.69
C SER A 23 -5.75 -17.58 -17.83
N ASP A 24 -6.80 -18.37 -17.54
CA ASP A 24 -7.79 -18.76 -18.55
C ASP A 24 -8.64 -17.57 -19.00
N SER A 25 -8.85 -16.60 -18.11
CA SER A 25 -9.54 -15.34 -18.43
C SER A 25 -9.12 -14.22 -17.49
N PHE A 26 -9.34 -12.98 -17.93
CA PHE A 26 -9.30 -11.81 -17.08
C PHE A 26 -10.72 -11.30 -16.87
N ASN A 27 -11.14 -11.12 -15.61
CA ASN A 27 -12.41 -10.47 -15.29
C ASN A 27 -12.30 -8.94 -15.44
N ILE A 28 -11.99 -8.47 -16.66
CA ILE A 28 -11.81 -7.06 -16.99
C ILE A 28 -12.74 -6.70 -18.14
N CYS A 29 -13.49 -5.60 -18.00
CA CYS A 29 -14.37 -5.12 -19.07
C CYS A 29 -13.58 -4.79 -20.35
N GLU A 30 -14.22 -5.04 -21.49
CA GLU A 30 -13.74 -4.63 -22.82
C GLU A 30 -13.31 -3.16 -22.82
N LYS A 31 -12.23 -2.87 -23.53
CA LYS A 31 -11.69 -1.51 -23.64
C LYS A 31 -12.04 -0.88 -24.98
N TYR A 32 -12.01 0.46 -24.99
CA TYR A 32 -12.08 1.23 -26.22
C TYR A 32 -10.90 0.87 -27.12
N LEU A 33 -11.18 0.62 -28.39
CA LEU A 33 -10.13 0.46 -29.39
C LEU A 33 -9.59 1.82 -29.82
N PRO A 34 -8.37 1.87 -30.37
CA PRO A 34 -7.78 3.10 -30.90
C PRO A 34 -8.69 3.88 -31.85
N HIS A 35 -9.46 3.18 -32.70
CA HIS A 35 -10.40 3.78 -33.65
C HIS A 35 -11.75 4.16 -33.05
N ASP A 36 -12.10 3.67 -31.86
CA ASP A 36 -13.26 4.17 -31.10
C ASP A 36 -12.99 5.56 -30.50
N MET A 37 -11.70 5.97 -30.43
CA MET A 37 -11.27 7.22 -29.81
C MET A 37 -10.91 8.30 -30.84
N ASN A 38 -11.53 9.47 -30.73
CA ASN A 38 -11.15 10.65 -31.49
C ASN A 38 -10.16 11.53 -30.69
N LEU A 39 -8.87 11.23 -30.82
CA LEU A 39 -7.82 11.99 -30.13
C LEU A 39 -7.66 13.43 -30.68
N GLN A 40 -8.19 13.74 -31.87
CA GLN A 40 -8.09 15.09 -32.46
C GLN A 40 -8.83 16.14 -31.62
N ASP A 41 -9.82 15.75 -30.83
CA ASP A 41 -10.56 16.65 -29.93
C ASP A 41 -9.72 17.10 -28.72
N TYR A 42 -8.56 16.46 -28.51
CA TYR A 42 -7.63 16.72 -27.43
C TYR A 42 -6.33 17.27 -28.01
N GLU A 43 -6.17 18.60 -27.93
CA GLU A 43 -5.01 19.32 -28.47
C GLU A 43 -3.66 18.72 -28.05
N HIS A 44 -3.55 18.27 -26.79
CA HIS A 44 -2.33 17.66 -26.26
C HIS A 44 -2.10 16.20 -26.69
N LEU A 45 -3.05 15.57 -27.39
CA LEU A 45 -2.98 14.19 -27.89
C LEU A 45 -3.13 14.10 -29.42
N ALA A 46 -3.38 15.21 -30.11
CA ALA A 46 -3.78 15.22 -31.52
C ALA A 46 -2.71 14.69 -32.49
N ASP A 47 -1.43 14.72 -32.09
CA ASP A 47 -0.29 14.20 -32.84
C ASP A 47 0.04 12.72 -32.53
N ILE A 48 -0.61 12.13 -31.50
CA ILE A 48 -0.38 10.73 -31.12
C ILE A 48 -1.09 9.82 -32.11
N LYS A 49 -0.33 8.88 -32.68
CA LYS A 49 -0.85 7.82 -33.55
C LYS A 49 -0.78 6.49 -32.82
N LEU A 50 -1.95 5.93 -32.52
CA LEU A 50 -2.07 4.61 -31.97
C LEU A 50 -2.11 3.57 -33.11
N PRO A 51 -1.43 2.41 -32.95
CA PRO A 51 -1.54 1.32 -33.90
C PRO A 51 -2.98 0.78 -33.92
N ASP A 52 -3.45 0.35 -35.08
CA ASP A 52 -4.76 -0.29 -35.21
C ASP A 52 -4.73 -1.70 -34.61
N VAL A 53 -5.75 -2.03 -33.79
CA VAL A 53 -5.90 -3.30 -33.08
C VAL A 53 -7.37 -3.71 -33.10
N GLU A 54 -7.64 -4.98 -33.40
CA GLU A 54 -9.02 -5.53 -33.50
C GLU A 54 -9.52 -6.18 -32.20
N ILE A 55 -8.62 -6.43 -31.24
CA ILE A 55 -8.91 -7.20 -30.02
C ILE A 55 -9.28 -6.24 -28.89
N LYS A 56 -10.55 -6.30 -28.44
CA LYS A 56 -11.06 -5.54 -27.28
C LYS A 56 -10.72 -6.17 -25.93
N GLU A 57 -10.38 -7.45 -25.94
CA GLU A 57 -10.02 -8.24 -24.76
C GLU A 57 -8.54 -8.04 -24.40
N ILE A 58 -8.27 -7.95 -23.10
CA ILE A 58 -6.90 -7.86 -22.59
C ILE A 58 -6.26 -9.24 -22.64
N SER A 59 -5.19 -9.41 -23.42
CA SER A 59 -4.47 -10.69 -23.49
C SER A 59 -3.33 -10.82 -22.48
N ILE A 60 -2.77 -9.70 -22.00
CA ILE A 60 -1.61 -9.66 -21.10
C ILE A 60 -1.81 -8.56 -20.06
N LEU A 61 -1.58 -8.89 -18.78
CA LEU A 61 -1.50 -7.94 -17.67
C LEU A 61 -0.04 -7.81 -17.24
N ILE A 62 0.51 -6.60 -17.25
CA ILE A 62 1.89 -6.34 -16.83
C ILE A 62 1.84 -5.66 -15.45
N GLY A 63 2.30 -6.38 -14.43
CA GLY A 63 2.40 -5.88 -13.05
C GLY A 63 3.56 -4.90 -12.86
N LYS A 64 3.66 -4.30 -11.67
CA LYS A 64 4.76 -3.39 -11.32
C LYS A 64 6.06 -4.11 -10.91
N ASP A 65 6.03 -5.44 -10.83
CA ASP A 65 7.21 -6.29 -10.69
C ASP A 65 8.16 -6.15 -11.88
N VAL A 66 7.63 -5.84 -13.06
CA VAL A 66 8.42 -5.42 -14.23
C VAL A 66 8.52 -3.89 -14.22
N ASP A 67 9.32 -3.32 -13.32
CA ASP A 67 9.35 -1.88 -13.03
C ASP A 67 9.60 -1.02 -14.30
N GLU A 68 10.53 -1.50 -15.12
CA GLU A 68 11.09 -0.85 -16.32
C GLU A 68 10.02 -0.53 -17.37
N VAL A 69 8.97 -1.35 -17.55
CA VAL A 69 7.90 -1.08 -18.54
C VAL A 69 7.06 0.15 -18.20
N HIS A 70 7.06 0.55 -16.93
CA HIS A 70 6.20 1.62 -16.41
C HIS A 70 6.95 2.95 -16.30
N ASP A 71 8.18 3.03 -16.80
CA ASP A 71 8.91 4.29 -16.89
C ASP A 71 8.13 5.31 -17.72
N ILE A 72 8.15 6.56 -17.27
CA ILE A 72 7.45 7.67 -17.92
C ILE A 72 8.51 8.55 -18.57
N TYR A 73 8.54 8.54 -19.91
CA TYR A 73 9.38 9.42 -20.71
C TYR A 73 8.70 10.76 -20.96
N GLU A 74 7.38 10.76 -21.14
CA GLU A 74 6.59 11.97 -21.35
C GLU A 74 5.19 11.83 -20.74
N PHE A 75 4.69 12.92 -20.17
CA PHE A 75 3.32 13.00 -19.65
C PHE A 75 2.62 14.21 -20.27
N ARG A 76 1.49 13.96 -20.96
CA ARG A 76 0.66 14.99 -21.60
C ARG A 76 -0.71 15.04 -20.96
N LYS A 77 -1.09 16.24 -20.49
CA LYS A 77 -2.36 16.48 -19.81
C LYS A 77 -2.96 17.81 -20.27
N SER A 78 -4.29 17.84 -20.40
CA SER A 78 -5.00 19.09 -20.61
C SER A 78 -4.92 19.99 -19.37
N PRO A 79 -4.75 21.31 -19.53
CA PRO A 79 -4.97 22.26 -18.43
C PRO A 79 -6.46 22.35 -18.05
N ASN A 80 -7.38 21.94 -18.93
CA ASN A 80 -8.80 21.92 -18.65
C ASN A 80 -9.18 20.64 -17.86
N PRO A 81 -9.70 20.74 -16.63
CA PRO A 81 -10.15 19.58 -15.85
C PRO A 81 -11.31 18.81 -16.49
N GLU A 82 -12.07 19.42 -17.40
CA GLU A 82 -13.16 18.76 -18.14
C GLU A 82 -12.68 17.87 -19.28
N LYS A 83 -11.38 17.89 -19.60
CA LYS A 83 -10.74 17.00 -20.58
C LYS A 83 -9.91 15.94 -19.85
N PRO A 84 -10.52 14.85 -19.39
CA PRO A 84 -9.89 13.89 -18.48
C PRO A 84 -8.87 12.94 -19.14
N LEU A 85 -8.73 12.96 -20.46
CA LEU A 85 -7.74 12.12 -21.14
C LEU A 85 -6.32 12.66 -21.00
N HIS A 86 -5.41 11.74 -20.73
CA HIS A 86 -3.97 11.96 -20.58
C HIS A 86 -3.20 10.97 -21.47
N GLY A 87 -2.05 11.41 -21.95
CA GLY A 87 -1.10 10.60 -22.71
C GLY A 87 0.15 10.35 -21.87
N ILE A 88 0.61 9.12 -21.83
CA ILE A 88 1.86 8.72 -21.15
C ILE A 88 2.72 8.02 -22.19
N LEU A 89 3.89 8.57 -22.48
CA LEU A 89 4.89 7.88 -23.28
C LEU A 89 5.79 7.09 -22.35
N GLY A 90 5.87 5.78 -22.58
CA GLY A 90 6.81 4.90 -21.89
C GLY A 90 7.57 4.02 -22.88
N PRO A 91 8.31 3.01 -22.37
CA PRO A 91 9.09 2.11 -23.20
C PRO A 91 8.25 1.45 -24.29
N LEU A 92 7.05 0.94 -23.97
CA LEU A 92 6.20 0.21 -24.92
C LEU A 92 5.36 1.10 -25.85
N GLY A 93 5.56 2.42 -25.81
CA GLY A 93 4.86 3.39 -26.63
C GLY A 93 3.88 4.26 -25.82
N TRP A 94 2.90 4.84 -26.53
CA TRP A 94 1.91 5.73 -25.95
C TRP A 94 0.78 4.95 -25.25
N VAL A 95 0.50 5.33 -24.02
CA VAL A 95 -0.68 4.91 -23.24
C VAL A 95 -1.64 6.08 -23.15
N ILE A 96 -2.89 5.87 -23.56
CA ILE A 96 -3.98 6.83 -23.34
C ILE A 96 -4.76 6.39 -22.11
N THR A 97 -4.95 7.29 -21.15
CA THR A 97 -5.62 7.00 -19.88
C THR A 97 -6.58 8.12 -19.49
N GLY A 98 -7.59 7.79 -18.70
CA GLY A 98 -8.66 8.69 -18.29
C GLY A 98 -10.02 8.23 -18.75
N SER A 99 -11.04 9.03 -18.43
CA SER A 99 -12.41 8.76 -18.86
C SER A 99 -12.60 9.23 -20.31
N TYR A 100 -13.29 8.43 -21.13
CA TYR A 100 -13.62 8.79 -22.51
C TYR A 100 -15.11 8.53 -22.76
N GLY A 101 -15.76 9.44 -23.48
CA GLY A 101 -17.21 9.39 -23.73
C GLY A 101 -18.07 10.08 -22.65
N GLU A 102 -19.38 10.08 -22.88
CA GLU A 102 -20.34 10.60 -21.89
C GLU A 102 -20.36 9.72 -20.64
N PRO A 103 -20.60 10.29 -19.45
CA PRO A 103 -20.77 9.51 -18.24
C PRO A 103 -21.94 8.54 -18.42
N VAL A 104 -21.63 7.27 -18.64
CA VAL A 104 -22.64 6.22 -18.71
C VAL A 104 -23.35 6.22 -17.36
N MET A 105 -24.65 6.56 -17.37
CA MET A 105 -25.49 6.65 -16.18
C MET A 105 -25.62 5.30 -15.44
N ASN A 106 -25.21 4.21 -16.09
CA ASN A 106 -24.91 2.93 -15.46
C ASN A 106 -23.51 2.97 -14.89
N LYS A 107 -23.41 3.40 -13.63
CA LYS A 107 -22.23 3.21 -12.81
C LYS A 107 -22.05 1.70 -12.63
N GLU A 108 -21.36 1.04 -13.57
CA GLU A 108 -20.82 -0.30 -13.34
C GLU A 108 -19.86 -0.17 -12.16
N ILE A 109 -20.37 -0.47 -10.97
CA ILE A 109 -19.57 -0.50 -9.75
C ILE A 109 -18.70 -1.74 -9.89
N ASN A 110 -17.49 -1.56 -10.42
CA ASN A 110 -16.45 -2.57 -10.35
C ASN A 110 -15.99 -2.67 -8.89
N VAL A 111 -16.46 -3.70 -8.20
CA VAL A 111 -15.97 -4.05 -6.86
C VAL A 111 -14.88 -5.09 -7.04
N ASN A 112 -13.64 -4.74 -6.71
CA ASN A 112 -12.60 -5.76 -6.52
C ASN A 112 -12.93 -6.52 -5.23
N TYR A 113 -13.63 -7.64 -5.37
CA TYR A 113 -13.81 -8.58 -4.27
C TYR A 113 -12.49 -9.32 -4.06
N ILE A 114 -11.69 -8.81 -3.13
CA ILE A 114 -10.50 -9.51 -2.65
C ILE A 114 -10.98 -10.51 -1.61
N ASP A 115 -11.24 -11.73 -2.07
CA ASP A 115 -11.38 -12.87 -1.18
C ASP A 115 -9.99 -13.41 -0.87
N SER A 116 -9.46 -13.05 0.29
CA SER A 116 -8.30 -13.73 0.85
C SER A 116 -8.69 -15.09 1.42
N ASN A 117 -9.46 -15.89 0.68
CA ASN A 117 -9.64 -17.32 0.90
C ASN A 117 -8.37 -18.08 0.47
N HIS A 118 -7.22 -17.63 0.99
CA HIS A 118 -6.21 -18.61 1.32
C HIS A 118 -6.66 -19.22 2.64
N ASP A 119 -7.01 -20.51 2.55
CA ASP A 119 -7.33 -21.48 3.60
C ASP A 119 -6.24 -21.62 4.70
N TYR A 120 -5.45 -20.58 4.94
CA TYR A 120 -4.78 -20.37 6.21
C TYR A 120 -5.72 -19.53 7.05
N ASP A 121 -6.50 -20.23 7.87
CA ASP A 121 -7.35 -19.67 8.92
C ASP A 121 -6.59 -18.52 9.57
N LEU A 122 -6.93 -17.28 9.20
CA LEU A 122 -6.31 -16.05 9.70
C LEU A 122 -6.30 -16.08 11.23
N ASN A 123 -7.33 -16.69 11.79
CA ASN A 123 -7.46 -17.01 13.21
C ASN A 123 -6.33 -17.89 13.73
N ASP A 124 -5.87 -18.88 12.97
CA ASP A 124 -4.76 -19.78 13.34
C ASP A 124 -3.40 -19.08 13.24
N MET A 125 -3.19 -18.18 12.27
CA MET A 125 -2.01 -17.31 12.24
C MET A 125 -1.99 -16.33 13.40
N VAL A 126 -3.12 -15.69 13.71
CA VAL A 126 -3.27 -14.83 14.89
C VAL A 126 -3.02 -15.66 16.16
N LYS A 127 -3.65 -16.82 16.33
CA LYS A 127 -3.39 -17.71 17.48
C LYS A 127 -1.92 -18.09 17.61
N LYS A 128 -1.22 -18.38 16.50
CA LYS A 128 0.22 -18.67 16.52
C LYS A 128 1.06 -17.48 16.92
N PHE A 129 0.73 -16.29 16.40
CA PHE A 129 1.39 -15.04 16.78
C PHE A 129 1.25 -14.78 18.28
N TRP A 130 0.04 -14.86 18.81
CA TRP A 130 -0.23 -14.64 20.24
C TRP A 130 0.41 -15.72 21.13
N LYS A 131 0.44 -16.99 20.70
CA LYS A 131 1.18 -18.05 21.40
C LYS A 131 2.69 -17.80 21.41
N MET A 132 3.24 -17.27 20.32
CA MET A 132 4.66 -16.93 20.23
C MET A 132 5.02 -15.74 21.12
N GLU A 133 4.14 -14.75 21.21
CA GLU A 133 4.29 -13.62 22.14
C GLU A 133 4.17 -14.05 23.62
N ASP A 134 3.25 -14.97 23.92
CA ASP A 134 3.07 -15.56 25.26
C ASP A 134 4.24 -16.47 25.68
N SER A 135 5.01 -17.00 24.71
CA SER A 135 6.19 -17.85 24.96
C SER A 135 7.34 -17.11 25.69
N GLY A 136 7.27 -15.78 25.78
CA GLY A 136 8.20 -14.96 26.58
C GLY A 136 7.84 -14.87 28.06
N ILE A 137 6.61 -15.25 28.46
CA ILE A 137 6.14 -15.15 29.85
C ILE A 137 5.89 -16.56 30.37
N ASN A 138 6.98 -17.29 30.64
CA ASN A 138 6.90 -18.50 31.46
C ASN A 138 6.46 -18.10 32.89
N LYS A 139 5.14 -18.03 33.13
CA LYS A 139 4.54 -17.74 34.45
C LYS A 139 4.92 -18.75 35.54
N SER A 140 5.60 -19.84 35.19
CA SER A 140 6.04 -20.86 36.15
C SER A 140 7.39 -20.58 36.80
N ASN A 141 8.19 -19.59 36.34
CA ASN A 141 9.54 -19.34 36.88
C ASN A 141 9.91 -17.86 37.01
N VAL A 142 8.95 -16.96 37.30
CA VAL A 142 9.29 -15.63 37.84
C VAL A 142 9.74 -15.81 39.30
N SER A 143 10.88 -16.47 39.49
CA SER A 143 11.67 -16.27 40.69
C SER A 143 12.17 -14.82 40.63
N ASP A 144 12.31 -14.15 41.78
CA ASP A 144 12.78 -12.76 41.98
C ASP A 144 14.07 -12.33 41.25
N LYS A 145 14.69 -13.25 40.50
CA LYS A 145 15.90 -13.09 39.69
C LYS A 145 15.67 -12.39 38.34
N SER A 146 14.44 -12.22 37.86
CA SER A 146 14.18 -11.63 36.53
C SER A 146 13.60 -10.21 36.54
N LEU A 147 13.25 -9.65 37.70
CA LEU A 147 12.67 -8.30 37.80
C LEU A 147 13.76 -7.25 37.95
N SER A 148 13.71 -6.18 37.15
CA SER A 148 14.56 -5.00 37.33
C SER A 148 14.24 -4.29 38.65
N ILE A 149 15.11 -3.36 39.06
CA ILE A 149 14.88 -2.51 40.23
C ILE A 149 13.62 -1.64 40.02
N GLU A 150 13.45 -1.14 38.81
CA GLU A 150 12.29 -0.37 38.36
C GLU A 150 11.02 -1.23 38.35
N ASP A 151 11.11 -2.49 37.91
CA ASP A 151 9.97 -3.41 37.94
C ASP A 151 9.52 -3.69 39.38
N LYS A 152 10.47 -3.97 40.29
CA LYS A 152 10.18 -4.17 41.72
C LYS A 152 9.52 -2.95 42.33
N ARG A 153 9.98 -1.75 41.95
CA ARG A 153 9.39 -0.48 42.38
C ARG A 153 7.98 -0.29 41.84
N ALA A 154 7.76 -0.58 40.56
CA ALA A 154 6.45 -0.48 39.92
C ALA A 154 5.45 -1.43 40.61
N ILE A 155 5.85 -2.66 40.89
CA ILE A 155 5.03 -3.63 41.64
C ILE A 155 4.71 -3.11 43.04
N ASP A 156 5.71 -2.61 43.79
CA ASP A 156 5.50 -2.05 45.13
C ASP A 156 4.52 -0.86 45.15
N ILE A 157 4.60 0.03 44.14
CA ILE A 157 3.65 1.15 43.99
C ILE A 157 2.25 0.59 43.71
N MET A 158 2.12 -0.34 42.78
CA MET A 158 0.84 -0.94 42.41
C MET A 158 0.17 -1.60 43.62
N GLU A 159 0.89 -2.44 44.35
CA GLU A 159 0.37 -3.14 45.54
C GLU A 159 -0.07 -2.17 46.65
N LYS A 160 0.67 -1.08 46.87
CA LYS A 160 0.38 -0.11 47.94
C LYS A 160 -0.70 0.88 47.61
N THR A 161 -0.91 1.20 46.34
CA THR A 161 -1.74 2.35 45.92
C THR A 161 -3.00 1.94 45.17
N THR A 162 -3.15 0.67 44.82
CA THR A 162 -4.36 0.18 44.16
C THR A 162 -5.53 0.14 45.13
N VAL A 163 -6.56 0.94 44.85
CA VAL A 163 -7.80 1.00 45.64
C VAL A 163 -9.02 0.96 44.73
N LEU A 164 -10.13 0.41 45.23
CA LEU A 164 -11.42 0.46 44.55
C LEU A 164 -12.16 1.74 44.98
N SER A 165 -12.30 2.69 44.06
CA SER A 165 -12.91 4.01 44.29
C SER A 165 -14.00 4.22 43.26
N GLY A 166 -15.22 4.58 43.70
CA GLY A 166 -16.33 4.88 42.77
C GLY A 166 -16.65 3.79 41.74
N GLY A 167 -16.46 2.51 42.07
CA GLY A 167 -16.72 1.38 41.17
C GLY A 167 -15.63 1.10 40.13
N HIS A 168 -14.48 1.77 40.19
CA HIS A 168 -13.32 1.52 39.35
C HIS A 168 -12.05 1.38 40.19
N TYR A 169 -11.07 0.64 39.67
CA TYR A 169 -9.76 0.54 40.31
C TYR A 169 -8.91 1.74 39.95
N GLU A 170 -8.39 2.42 40.96
CA GLU A 170 -7.40 3.48 40.83
C GLU A 170 -6.06 2.94 41.34
N THR A 171 -4.96 3.24 40.66
CA THR A 171 -3.59 2.91 41.10
C THR A 171 -2.69 4.13 40.93
N GLY A 172 -1.66 4.23 41.78
CA GLY A 172 -0.60 5.22 41.64
C GLY A 172 0.20 5.03 40.36
N LEU A 173 0.81 6.11 39.87
CA LEU A 173 1.65 6.09 38.68
C LEU A 173 2.91 5.23 38.92
N LEU A 174 3.00 4.08 38.25
CA LEU A 174 4.02 3.06 38.49
C LEU A 174 5.45 3.52 38.19
N TRP A 175 5.60 4.57 37.38
CA TRP A 175 6.88 5.16 36.99
C TRP A 175 7.23 6.44 37.76
N LYS A 176 6.36 6.92 38.67
CA LYS A 176 6.57 8.21 39.35
C LYS A 176 7.72 8.12 40.35
N ASN A 177 8.76 8.92 40.11
CA ASN A 177 9.88 9.06 41.02
C ASN A 177 9.71 10.26 41.96
N ASN A 178 9.35 10.03 43.23
CA ASN A 178 9.23 11.09 44.23
C ASN A 178 10.56 11.81 44.55
N ASN A 179 11.70 11.27 44.09
CA ASN A 179 13.03 11.86 44.31
C ASN A 179 13.57 12.62 43.07
N GLY A 180 12.78 12.77 42.01
CA GLY A 180 13.19 13.52 40.82
C GLY A 180 13.22 15.02 41.08
N LYS A 181 14.37 15.57 41.51
CA LYS A 181 14.60 17.01 41.45
C LYS A 181 14.90 17.37 40.00
N LEU A 182 13.96 18.04 39.34
CA LEU A 182 14.22 18.68 38.04
C LEU A 182 15.22 19.83 38.26
N PRO A 183 16.29 19.94 37.44
CA PRO A 183 17.22 21.05 37.54
C PRO A 183 16.50 22.39 37.26
N ASN A 184 16.86 23.43 38.00
CA ASN A 184 16.25 24.75 37.86
C ASN A 184 16.68 25.40 36.53
N ASN A 185 15.73 25.61 35.64
CA ASN A 185 15.96 26.18 34.30
C ASN A 185 16.28 27.70 34.31
N ASN A 186 16.36 28.34 35.49
CA ASN A 186 16.60 29.78 35.61
C ASN A 186 18.05 30.19 35.91
N LEU A 187 19.00 29.25 36.00
CA LEU A 187 20.41 29.60 36.14
C LEU A 187 21.01 29.92 34.76
N LYS A 188 21.04 31.21 34.40
CA LYS A 188 21.86 31.67 33.27
C LYS A 188 23.35 31.44 33.61
N PRO A 189 24.18 30.98 32.67
CA PRO A 189 25.61 30.86 32.91
C PRO A 189 26.19 32.27 33.13
N ASN A 190 26.91 32.46 34.25
CA ASN A 190 27.82 33.59 34.39
C ASN A 190 28.90 33.42 33.33
N ILE A 191 28.97 34.38 32.41
CA ILE A 191 30.09 34.54 31.49
C ILE A 191 31.03 35.49 32.20
N ASP A 192 32.13 34.95 32.73
CA ASP A 192 33.38 35.67 32.97
C ASP A 192 34.42 35.16 31.97
#